data_AF-A0A2P2IF98-F1
#
_entry.id   AF-A0A2P2IF98-F1
#
_cell.length_a   1.000
_cell.length_b   1.000
_cell.length_c   1.000
_cell.angle_alpha   90.00
_cell.angle_beta   90.00
_cell.angle_gamma   90.00
#
_symmetry.space_group_name_H-M   'P 1'
#
loop_
_entity.id
_entity.type
_entity.pdbx_description
1 polymer ?
#
loop_
_entity_poly.entity_id
_entity_poly.type
_entity_poly.pdbx_seq_one_letter_code
_entity_poly.pdbx_strand_id
1 'polypeptide(L)'
;EQCQTPLADRFVEGECPTCHYDQARGDQCDACGSLLDSVQLINPRCKTCSSPPVERITNHLFLRLTHLTDQLSKWITESSEKGCWSTNSKATTQSWLKMGLQDRCITRDLKWGTPVPRKGYEDKVFYVWFDAPIGYLSITACLTDEWKQW
;
A
#
# COMPACT_ATOMS: atom_id res chain seq x y z
N GLU A 1 -5.39 1.22 -21.69
CA GLU A 1 -4.23 0.78 -22.52
C GLU A 1 -3.35 1.94 -22.97
N GLN A 2 -3.95 3.07 -23.35
CA GLN A 2 -3.22 4.22 -23.91
C GLN A 2 -2.17 4.85 -22.98
N CYS A 3 -2.41 4.88 -21.67
CA CYS A 3 -1.43 5.41 -20.68
C CYS A 3 -0.32 4.41 -20.29
N GLN A 4 -0.45 3.12 -20.64
CA GLN A 4 0.49 2.04 -20.26
C GLN A 4 0.85 1.96 -18.75
N THR A 5 0.03 2.53 -17.87
CA THR A 5 0.22 2.51 -16.42
C THR A 5 -1.03 2.02 -15.70
N PRO A 6 -0.90 1.34 -14.54
CA PRO A 6 -2.02 1.11 -13.64
C PRO A 6 -2.63 2.45 -13.20
N LEU A 7 -3.95 2.49 -13.05
CA LEU A 7 -4.66 3.68 -12.58
C LEU A 7 -4.93 3.54 -11.09
N ALA A 8 -4.54 4.55 -10.32
CA ALA A 8 -5.05 4.72 -8.96
C ALA A 8 -6.49 5.24 -9.02
N ASP A 9 -7.28 5.01 -7.97
CA ASP A 9 -8.71 5.37 -7.90
C ASP A 9 -8.98 6.83 -8.28
N ARG A 10 -8.10 7.76 -7.87
CA ARG A 10 -8.17 9.19 -8.21
C ARG A 10 -8.07 9.51 -9.70
N PHE A 11 -7.57 8.58 -10.50
CA PHE A 11 -7.42 8.70 -11.96
C PHE A 11 -8.50 7.92 -12.72
N VAL A 12 -9.44 7.30 -12.01
CA VAL A 12 -10.63 6.66 -12.57
C VAL A 12 -11.84 7.51 -12.22
N GLU A 13 -12.60 7.90 -13.23
CA GLU A 13 -13.90 8.56 -13.08
C GLU A 13 -14.94 7.78 -13.86
N GLY A 14 -16.20 7.86 -13.43
CA GLY A 14 -17.29 7.17 -14.10
C GLY A 14 -18.63 7.55 -13.52
N GLU A 15 -19.66 6.86 -13.96
CA GLU A 15 -21.02 7.04 -13.46
C GLU A 15 -21.22 6.23 -12.16
N CYS A 16 -21.79 6.88 -11.14
CA CYS A 16 -22.05 6.26 -9.84
C CYS A 16 -23.12 5.17 -9.94
N PRO A 17 -22.87 3.94 -9.48
CA PRO A 17 -23.86 2.86 -9.53
C PRO A 17 -25.06 3.08 -8.58
N THR A 18 -24.95 4.00 -7.62
CA THR A 18 -26.00 4.28 -6.64
C THR A 18 -26.93 5.42 -7.04
N CYS A 19 -26.38 6.53 -7.55
CA CYS A 19 -27.15 7.75 -7.84
C CYS A 19 -27.02 8.24 -9.29
N HIS A 20 -26.32 7.51 -10.15
CA HIS A 20 -26.10 7.84 -11.57
C HIS A 20 -25.42 9.21 -11.80
N TYR A 21 -24.59 9.64 -10.85
CA TYR A 21 -23.74 10.81 -11.05
C TYR A 21 -22.56 10.49 -11.97
N ASP A 22 -22.49 11.12 -13.15
CA ASP A 22 -21.55 10.80 -14.25
C ASP A 22 -20.06 11.07 -13.98
N GLN A 23 -19.73 11.73 -12.86
CA GLN A 23 -18.36 12.15 -12.51
C GLN A 23 -17.94 11.63 -11.13
N ALA A 24 -18.46 10.47 -10.71
CA ALA A 24 -18.01 9.82 -9.50
C ALA A 24 -16.54 9.38 -9.64
N ARG A 25 -15.78 9.50 -8.56
CA ARG A 25 -14.37 9.07 -8.48
C ARG A 25 -14.32 7.59 -8.12
N GLY A 26 -13.19 6.95 -8.42
CA GLY A 26 -12.98 5.53 -8.10
C GLY A 26 -13.04 5.19 -6.62
N ASP A 27 -12.87 6.16 -5.73
CA ASP A 27 -12.89 6.00 -4.26
C ASP A 27 -14.20 6.46 -3.61
N GLN A 28 -14.86 7.47 -4.18
CA GLN A 28 -16.05 8.08 -3.60
C GLN A 28 -16.90 8.81 -4.63
N CYS A 29 -18.23 8.74 -4.48
CA CYS A 29 -19.16 9.62 -5.19
C CYS A 29 -19.40 10.91 -4.39
N ASP A 30 -19.01 12.06 -4.94
CA ASP A 30 -19.20 13.35 -4.28
C ASP A 30 -20.68 13.81 -4.22
N ALA A 31 -21.56 13.22 -5.05
CA ALA A 31 -22.99 13.57 -5.08
C ALA A 31 -23.82 12.87 -3.99
N CYS A 32 -23.55 11.59 -3.69
CA CYS A 32 -24.30 10.83 -2.67
C CYS A 32 -23.46 10.41 -1.46
N GLY A 33 -22.15 10.67 -1.48
CA GLY A 33 -21.22 10.34 -0.38
C GLY A 33 -20.80 8.87 -0.30
N SER A 34 -21.34 7.99 -1.16
CA SER A 34 -21.01 6.56 -1.17
C SER A 34 -19.52 6.33 -1.41
N LEU A 35 -18.91 5.46 -0.61
CA LEU A 35 -17.58 4.90 -0.86
C LEU A 35 -17.70 3.87 -1.98
N LEU A 36 -16.79 3.93 -2.96
CA LEU A 36 -16.81 3.10 -4.16
C LEU A 36 -15.47 2.36 -4.30
N ASP A 37 -15.51 1.24 -5.01
CA ASP A 37 -14.32 0.69 -5.67
C ASP A 37 -14.38 1.09 -7.16
N SER A 38 -13.23 1.43 -7.74
CA SER A 38 -13.12 1.88 -9.13
C SER A 38 -13.72 0.89 -10.14
N VAL A 39 -13.73 -0.40 -9.82
CA VAL A 39 -14.34 -1.46 -10.66
C VAL A 39 -15.87 -1.43 -10.64
N GLN A 40 -16.49 -0.74 -9.69
CA GLN A 40 -17.95 -0.63 -9.57
C GLN A 40 -18.53 0.53 -10.39
N LEU A 41 -17.69 1.42 -10.92
CA LEU A 41 -18.14 2.56 -11.73
C LEU A 41 -18.74 2.07 -13.05
N ILE A 42 -19.85 2.68 -13.44
CA ILE A 42 -20.46 2.48 -14.76
C ILE A 42 -19.69 3.36 -15.76
N ASN A 43 -19.39 2.82 -16.94
CA ASN A 43 -18.63 3.52 -17.99
C ASN A 43 -17.36 4.23 -17.47
N PRO A 44 -16.45 3.49 -16.80
CA PRO A 44 -15.26 4.10 -16.23
C PRO A 44 -14.38 4.67 -17.35
N ARG A 45 -13.72 5.78 -17.05
CA ARG A 45 -12.80 6.49 -17.94
C ARG A 45 -11.57 6.94 -17.16
N CYS A 46 -10.43 6.89 -17.82
CA CYS A 46 -9.20 7.46 -17.27
C CYS A 46 -9.29 8.99 -17.29
N LYS A 47 -9.10 9.63 -16.15
CA LYS A 47 -9.11 11.11 -16.04
C LYS A 47 -8.03 11.78 -16.91
N THR A 48 -6.92 11.08 -17.17
CA THR A 48 -5.77 11.63 -17.90
C THR A 48 -5.93 11.58 -19.42
N CYS A 49 -6.45 10.48 -19.97
CA CYS A 49 -6.54 10.29 -21.43
C CYS A 49 -7.96 10.08 -21.95
N SER A 50 -8.96 10.09 -21.06
CA SER A 50 -10.38 9.85 -21.35
C SER A 50 -10.72 8.48 -21.96
N SER A 51 -9.74 7.60 -22.17
CA SER A 51 -9.96 6.24 -22.67
C SER A 51 -10.57 5.35 -21.57
N PRO A 52 -11.42 4.37 -21.92
CA PRO A 52 -11.93 3.39 -20.96
C PRO A 52 -10.76 2.56 -20.39
N PRO A 53 -10.68 2.39 -19.05
CA PRO A 53 -9.72 1.48 -18.46
C PRO A 53 -10.09 0.04 -18.79
N VAL A 54 -9.09 -0.84 -18.72
CA VAL A 54 -9.27 -2.27 -18.91
C VAL A 54 -8.81 -2.93 -17.63
N GLU A 55 -9.67 -3.77 -17.05
CA GLU A 55 -9.30 -4.57 -15.88
C GLU A 55 -8.20 -5.57 -16.25
N ARG A 56 -7.18 -5.63 -15.40
CA ARG A 56 -6.07 -6.57 -15.57
C ARG A 56 -5.80 -7.28 -14.26
N ILE A 57 -5.75 -8.61 -14.34
CA ILE A 57 -5.32 -9.44 -13.22
C ILE A 57 -3.80 -9.31 -13.10
N THR A 58 -3.33 -9.01 -11.90
CA THR A 58 -1.91 -8.82 -11.61
C THR A 58 -1.54 -9.50 -10.30
N ASN A 59 -0.35 -10.11 -10.25
CA ASN A 59 0.10 -10.82 -9.06
C ASN A 59 0.82 -9.88 -8.09
N HIS A 60 0.52 -10.01 -6.80
CA HIS A 60 1.17 -9.23 -5.75
C HIS A 60 1.68 -10.13 -4.63
N LEU A 61 2.80 -9.73 -4.02
CA LEU A 61 3.28 -10.34 -2.78
C LEU A 61 2.67 -9.62 -1.58
N PHE A 62 2.34 -10.40 -0.57
CA PHE A 62 1.80 -9.93 0.70
C PHE A 62 2.70 -10.36 1.85
N LEU A 63 2.96 -9.43 2.78
CA LEU A 63 3.55 -9.73 4.07
C LEU A 63 2.45 -10.25 5.00
N ARG A 64 2.62 -11.47 5.48
CA ARG A 64 1.67 -12.18 6.35
C ARG A 64 1.72 -11.65 7.79
N LEU A 65 1.36 -10.39 7.99
CA LEU A 65 1.38 -9.76 9.31
C LEU A 65 0.46 -10.47 10.30
N THR A 66 -0.64 -11.04 9.81
CA THR A 66 -1.54 -11.88 10.62
C THR A 66 -0.78 -12.97 11.39
N HIS A 67 0.18 -13.64 10.73
CA HIS A 67 1.01 -14.69 11.33
C HIS A 67 2.08 -14.18 12.29
N LEU A 68 2.41 -12.89 12.25
CA LEU A 68 3.43 -12.27 13.10
C LEU A 68 2.82 -11.57 14.32
N THR A 69 1.49 -11.49 14.42
CA THR A 69 0.78 -10.67 15.42
C THR A 69 1.21 -10.96 16.84
N ASP A 70 1.26 -12.23 17.25
CA ASP A 70 1.58 -12.60 18.64
C ASP A 70 3.04 -12.27 19.00
N GLN A 71 3.96 -12.63 18.11
CA GLN A 71 5.39 -12.36 18.27
C GLN A 71 5.65 -10.85 18.33
N LEU A 72 5.02 -10.09 17.42
CA LEU A 72 5.16 -8.64 17.34
C LEU A 72 4.55 -7.95 18.57
N SER A 73 3.40 -8.40 19.05
CA SER A 73 2.73 -7.84 20.23
C SER A 73 3.60 -8.00 21.49
N LYS A 74 4.20 -9.18 21.67
CA LYS A 74 5.15 -9.43 22.75
C LYS A 74 6.36 -8.51 22.65
N TRP A 75 6.99 -8.44 21.48
CA TRP A 75 8.16 -7.59 21.25
C TRP A 75 7.86 -6.09 21.46
N ILE A 76 6.71 -5.59 20.98
CA ILE A 76 6.30 -4.20 21.15
C ILE A 76 6.12 -3.86 22.63
N THR A 77 5.51 -4.76 23.41
CA THR A 77 5.29 -4.53 24.85
C THR A 77 6.63 -4.33 25.56
N GLU A 78 7.56 -5.28 25.39
CA GLU A 78 8.89 -5.20 26.01
C GLU A 78 9.71 -4.01 25.50
N SER A 79 9.69 -3.76 24.19
CA SER A 79 10.52 -2.72 23.56
C SER A 79 10.02 -1.31 23.88
N SER A 80 8.70 -1.13 23.99
CA SER A 80 8.12 0.18 24.30
C SER A 80 8.41 0.64 25.72
N GLU A 81 8.57 -0.29 26.65
CA GLU A 81 8.99 -0.03 28.03
C GLU A 81 10.49 0.24 28.10
N LYS A 82 11.32 -0.69 27.60
CA LYS A 82 12.79 -0.57 27.60
C LYS A 82 13.27 0.68 26.84
N GLY A 83 12.62 0.99 25.73
CA GLY A 83 12.95 2.14 24.88
C GLY A 83 12.26 3.44 25.28
N CYS A 84 11.53 3.47 26.41
CA CYS A 84 10.84 4.66 26.92
C CYS A 84 10.01 5.39 25.85
N TRP A 85 9.23 4.66 25.05
CA TRP A 85 8.44 5.26 23.97
C TRP A 85 7.46 6.30 24.52
N SER A 86 7.21 7.35 23.74
CA SER A 86 6.24 8.38 24.08
C SER A 86 4.82 7.80 24.20
N THR A 87 4.00 8.41 25.05
CA THR A 87 2.64 7.95 25.35
C THR A 87 1.76 7.81 24.10
N ASN A 88 1.85 8.77 23.18
CA ASN A 88 1.11 8.74 21.92
C ASN A 88 1.54 7.54 21.03
N SER A 89 2.84 7.29 20.89
CA SER A 89 3.37 6.16 20.09
C SER A 89 2.89 4.83 20.65
N LYS A 90 2.90 4.66 21.98
CA LYS A 90 2.35 3.47 22.64
C LYS A 90 0.87 3.31 22.37
N ALA A 91 0.08 4.36 22.59
CA ALA A 91 -1.37 4.33 22.40
C ALA A 91 -1.77 4.01 20.96
N THR A 92 -1.14 4.66 19.97
CA THR A 92 -1.39 4.39 18.55
C THR A 92 -1.04 2.94 18.22
N THR A 93 0.14 2.46 18.62
CA THR A 93 0.57 1.08 18.32
C THR A 93 -0.40 0.06 18.90
N GLN A 94 -0.82 0.23 20.16
CA GLN A 94 -1.79 -0.65 20.80
C GLN A 94 -3.17 -0.62 20.14
N SER A 95 -3.61 0.55 19.67
CA SER A 95 -4.86 0.64 18.91
C SER A 95 -4.81 -0.17 17.61
N TRP A 96 -3.68 -0.15 16.90
CA TRP A 96 -3.50 -0.95 15.69
C TRP A 96 -3.48 -2.45 15.98
N LEU A 97 -2.81 -2.88 17.05
CA LEU A 97 -2.81 -4.28 17.47
C LEU A 97 -4.21 -4.76 17.85
N LYS A 98 -4.98 -3.96 18.59
CA LYS A 98 -6.35 -4.28 19.00
C LYS A 98 -7.31 -4.42 17.82
N MET A 99 -7.11 -3.66 16.75
CA MET A 99 -7.89 -3.79 15.51
C MET A 99 -7.63 -5.10 14.76
N GLY A 100 -6.53 -5.79 15.06
CA GLY A 100 -6.08 -6.98 14.35
C GLY A 100 -5.32 -6.63 13.07
N LEU A 101 -4.06 -7.04 13.01
CA LEU A 101 -3.21 -6.84 11.82
C LEU A 101 -3.76 -7.65 10.66
N GLN A 102 -3.80 -7.04 9.46
CA GLN A 102 -4.10 -7.77 8.23
C GLN A 102 -2.85 -7.86 7.37
N ASP A 103 -2.85 -8.82 6.46
CA ASP A 103 -1.77 -8.95 5.49
C ASP A 103 -1.68 -7.70 4.62
N ARG A 104 -0.45 -7.31 4.27
CA ARG A 104 -0.18 -6.05 3.56
C ARG A 104 0.54 -6.35 2.25
N CYS A 105 0.05 -5.79 1.15
CA CYS A 105 0.69 -5.90 -0.15
C CYS A 105 2.01 -5.12 -0.16
N ILE A 106 3.12 -5.82 -0.46
CA ILE A 106 4.49 -5.26 -0.46
C ILE A 106 5.06 -5.04 -1.85
N THR A 107 4.25 -5.14 -2.91
CA THR A 107 4.70 -4.95 -4.30
C THR A 107 3.85 -3.91 -5.02
N ARG A 108 4.41 -3.24 -6.02
CA ARG A 108 3.71 -2.27 -6.86
C ARG A 108 4.09 -2.45 -8.32
N ASP A 109 3.13 -2.19 -9.19
CA ASP A 109 3.30 -2.11 -10.64
C ASP A 109 3.88 -0.73 -11.02
N LEU A 110 5.14 -0.51 -10.64
CA LEU A 110 5.89 0.71 -10.92
C LEU A 110 7.25 0.36 -11.51
N LYS A 111 7.81 1.28 -12.28
CA LYS A 111 9.17 1.15 -12.86
C LYS A 111 10.27 1.66 -11.92
N TRP A 112 9.95 2.60 -11.03
CA TRP A 112 10.92 3.20 -10.10
C TRP A 112 10.75 2.64 -8.69
N GLY A 113 11.75 1.89 -8.23
CA GLY A 113 11.80 1.28 -6.89
C GLY A 113 12.75 0.09 -6.85
N THR A 114 12.87 -0.54 -5.68
CA THR A 114 13.71 -1.73 -5.50
C THR A 114 13.10 -2.93 -6.25
N PRO A 115 13.83 -3.58 -7.17
CA PRO A 115 13.29 -4.70 -7.95
C PRO A 115 13.00 -5.91 -7.07
N VAL A 116 11.94 -6.64 -7.38
CA VAL A 116 11.54 -7.86 -6.66
C VAL A 116 12.33 -9.06 -7.21
N PRO A 117 13.19 -9.75 -6.43
CA PRO A 117 14.02 -10.85 -6.93
C PRO A 117 13.22 -12.16 -6.98
N ARG A 118 12.13 -12.19 -7.76
CA ARG A 118 11.25 -13.34 -7.92
C ARG A 118 10.77 -13.47 -9.35
N LYS A 119 10.82 -14.69 -9.91
CA LYS A 119 10.29 -15.00 -11.24
C LYS A 119 8.81 -14.58 -11.35
N GLY A 120 8.46 -13.86 -12.41
CA GLY A 120 7.11 -13.33 -12.66
C GLY A 120 6.83 -11.96 -12.02
N TYR A 121 7.85 -11.30 -11.46
CA TYR A 121 7.77 -9.95 -10.87
C TYR A 121 8.77 -8.98 -11.51
N GLU A 122 9.26 -9.28 -12.71
CA GLU A 122 10.29 -8.51 -13.43
C GLU A 122 9.86 -7.05 -13.70
N ASP A 123 8.55 -6.81 -13.85
CA ASP A 123 7.96 -5.48 -14.06
C ASP A 123 7.41 -4.85 -12.76
N LYS A 124 7.83 -5.35 -11.60
CA LYS A 124 7.34 -4.91 -10.28
C LYS A 124 8.48 -4.50 -9.36
N VAL A 125 8.17 -3.56 -8.48
CA VAL A 125 9.07 -3.10 -7.42
C VAL A 125 8.44 -3.33 -6.06
N PHE A 126 9.27 -3.32 -5.02
CA PHE A 126 8.77 -3.27 -3.65
C PHE A 126 7.99 -1.97 -3.40
N TYR A 127 6.94 -2.09 -2.58
CA TYR A 127 6.20 -0.94 -2.12
C TYR A 127 7.06 -0.13 -1.15
N VAL A 128 7.16 1.19 -1.35
CA VAL A 128 8.03 2.07 -0.55
C VAL A 128 7.84 1.94 0.96
N TRP A 129 6.63 1.69 1.46
CA TRP A 129 6.40 1.54 2.90
C TRP A 129 6.93 0.21 3.48
N PHE A 130 7.26 -0.75 2.62
CA PHE A 130 7.92 -1.99 3.01
C PHE A 130 9.44 -1.82 3.10
N ASP A 131 10.07 -1.22 2.10
CA ASP A 131 11.54 -1.15 2.02
C ASP A 131 12.15 0.19 2.49
N ALA A 132 11.39 1.27 2.63
CA ALA A 132 11.91 2.53 3.16
C ALA A 132 12.57 2.40 4.55
N PRO A 133 12.01 1.65 5.52
CA PRO A 133 12.70 1.40 6.79
C PRO A 133 14.02 0.62 6.63
N ILE A 134 14.16 -0.20 5.58
CA ILE A 134 15.41 -0.91 5.26
C ILE A 134 16.48 0.10 4.80
N GLY A 135 16.06 1.27 4.30
CA GLY A 135 16.92 2.40 3.98
C GLY A 135 17.83 2.82 5.14
N TYR A 136 17.38 2.72 6.39
CA TYR A 136 18.24 2.99 7.56
C TYR A 136 19.45 2.06 7.60
N LEU A 137 19.28 0.78 7.27
CA LEU A 137 20.37 -0.19 7.26
C LEU A 137 21.29 0.02 6.04
N SER A 138 20.71 0.28 4.86
CA SER A 138 21.51 0.46 3.64
C SER A 138 22.32 1.75 3.65
N ILE A 139 21.80 2.85 4.22
CA ILE A 139 22.55 4.09 4.40
C ILE A 139 23.76 3.86 5.32
N THR A 140 23.57 3.14 6.43
CA THR A 140 24.68 2.76 7.33
C THR A 140 25.69 1.84 6.63
N ALA A 141 25.23 0.91 5.81
CA ALA A 141 26.11 0.05 5.00
C ALA A 141 26.93 0.82 3.95
N CYS A 142 26.42 1.94 3.43
CA CYS A 142 27.20 2.84 2.57
C CYS A 142 28.26 3.63 3.35
N LEU A 143 28.11 3.77 4.67
CA LEU A 143 29.06 4.49 5.52
C LEU A 143 30.20 3.58 6.00
N THR A 144 29.92 2.30 6.28
CA THR A 144 30.91 1.35 6.81
C THR A 144 30.58 -0.10 6.45
N ASP A 145 31.63 -0.89 6.19
CA ASP A 145 31.52 -2.34 5.95
C ASP A 145 31.08 -3.11 7.21
N GLU A 146 31.27 -2.53 8.39
CA GLU A 146 30.92 -3.10 9.69
C GLU A 146 29.50 -2.72 10.17
N TRP A 147 28.62 -2.28 9.27
CA TRP A 147 27.29 -1.75 9.59
C TRP A 147 26.37 -2.64 10.42
N LYS A 148 26.65 -3.96 10.47
CA LYS A 148 25.90 -4.94 11.25
C LYS A 148 26.21 -4.91 12.75
N GLN A 149 27.25 -4.19 13.18
CA GLN A 149 27.59 -4.04 14.59
C GLN A 149 26.76 -2.96 15.29
N TRP A 150 25.97 -2.20 14.54
CA TRP A 150 25.06 -1.17 15.06
C TRP A 150 23.81 -1.76 15.71
#